data_AF-A0AAN0NKC5-F1
#
_entry.id   AF-A0AAN0NKC5-F1
#
_cell.length_a   1.000
_cell.length_b   1.000
_cell.length_c   1.000
_cell.angle_alpha   90.00
_cell.angle_beta   90.00
_cell.angle_gamma   90.00
#
_symmetry.space_group_name_H-M   'P 1'
#
loop_
_entity.id
_entity.type
_entity.pdbx_description
1 polymer ?
#
loop_
_entity_poly.entity_id
_entity_poly.type
_entity_poly.pdbx_seq_one_letter_code
_entity_poly.pdbx_strand_id
1 'polypeptide(L)'
;MMRVFWIVFGLIALVLSACAQAPDWRLVEANKLRADTYLILTVPQDDPVALAAIAAEIAADFDVPLAAEWPLNSIGVHCLVYDATDAADVEALIAAMEADARIRTAQRIQDFTTSAVTYPDPLFRLQTALEQMNAPEAHLVSRGAGIRVGVIDSAIDRTHTDLRDRVVDARDFVATAPAALAEAHGTAVAGVIAASAENAAGMVGVAPEADLVGLRACWQAPGQSGRCNTFSLARAINFAILNDIDVLNLSLGGPDDPLLRELLAQALARNMVVVAASGESARDVFPASLPGVIAAGRGSAGRIPAPTQDVITTAPGDKHGFASGSSIATAHVSGVVALMLAQNPGLTNAGVNDRLTRAVGNKDGARMLDACVAMASPVSSSGICAP
;
A
#
# COMPACT_ATOMS: atom_id res chain seq x y z
N MET A 1 -38.34 -83.29 13.23
CA MET A 1 -38.97 -82.02 13.67
C MET A 1 -38.76 -81.87 15.17
N MET A 2 -38.15 -80.75 15.56
CA MET A 2 -38.09 -80.14 16.91
C MET A 2 -37.02 -80.59 17.93
N ARG A 3 -36.41 -79.54 18.53
CA ARG A 3 -35.59 -79.42 19.77
C ARG A 3 -34.06 -79.57 19.58
N VAL A 4 -33.16 -78.78 20.18
CA VAL A 4 -33.14 -77.98 21.43
C VAL A 4 -32.19 -76.75 21.27
N PHE A 5 -32.51 -75.64 21.94
CA PHE A 5 -31.72 -74.41 22.13
C PHE A 5 -30.56 -74.60 23.13
N TRP A 6 -29.38 -74.04 22.86
CA TRP A 6 -28.39 -73.71 23.89
C TRP A 6 -28.01 -72.23 23.78
N ILE A 7 -28.26 -71.49 24.85
CA ILE A 7 -27.88 -70.09 25.04
C ILE A 7 -26.51 -70.09 25.72
N VAL A 8 -25.52 -69.45 25.10
CA VAL A 8 -24.23 -69.12 25.73
C VAL A 8 -24.19 -67.62 25.95
N PHE A 9 -24.22 -67.21 27.22
CA PHE A 9 -24.01 -65.82 27.64
C PHE A 9 -22.50 -65.50 27.55
N GLY A 10 -22.10 -64.71 26.55
CA GLY A 10 -20.78 -64.10 26.49
C GLY A 10 -20.82 -62.74 27.19
N LEU A 11 -20.12 -62.61 28.33
CA LEU A 11 -19.87 -61.34 29.00
C LEU A 11 -18.89 -60.52 28.14
N ILE A 12 -19.37 -59.49 27.45
CA ILE A 12 -18.51 -58.48 26.82
C ILE A 12 -18.23 -57.42 27.88
N ALA A 13 -17.03 -57.46 28.47
CA ALA A 13 -16.53 -56.36 29.28
C ALA A 13 -16.19 -55.18 28.35
N LEU A 14 -17.05 -54.17 28.34
CA LEU A 14 -16.81 -52.90 27.66
C LEU A 14 -15.72 -52.14 28.44
N VAL A 15 -14.48 -52.16 27.96
CA VAL A 15 -13.43 -51.27 28.47
C VAL A 15 -13.76 -49.87 27.93
N LEU A 16 -14.47 -49.08 28.75
CA LEU A 16 -14.61 -47.64 28.56
C LEU A 16 -13.20 -47.04 28.66
N SER A 17 -12.57 -46.79 27.51
CA SER A 17 -11.44 -45.86 27.44
C SER A 17 -11.98 -44.48 27.80
N ALA A 18 -11.74 -44.06 29.03
CA ALA A 18 -11.92 -42.67 29.42
C ALA A 18 -10.98 -41.85 28.53
N CYS A 19 -11.53 -41.01 27.64
CA CYS A 19 -10.76 -39.92 27.05
C CYS A 19 -10.25 -39.09 28.23
N ALA A 20 -8.94 -39.14 28.50
CA ALA A 20 -8.31 -38.24 29.43
C ALA A 20 -8.61 -36.81 28.95
N GLN A 21 -9.40 -36.08 29.75
CA GLN A 21 -9.67 -34.67 29.52
C GLN A 21 -8.32 -33.96 29.46
N ALA A 22 -8.07 -33.15 28.42
CA ALA A 22 -6.85 -32.36 28.36
C ALA A 22 -6.78 -31.53 29.65
N PRO A 23 -5.64 -31.49 30.36
CA PRO A 23 -5.53 -30.75 31.60
C PRO A 23 -5.87 -29.28 31.37
N ASP A 24 -6.55 -28.67 32.33
CA ASP A 24 -6.87 -27.25 32.29
C ASP A 24 -5.56 -26.46 32.47
N TRP A 25 -5.00 -26.02 31.36
CA TRP A 25 -3.80 -25.21 31.33
C TRP A 25 -4.03 -23.88 32.03
N ARG A 26 -3.05 -23.45 32.84
CA ARG A 26 -3.08 -22.11 33.42
C ARG A 26 -2.79 -21.08 32.34
N LEU A 27 -3.81 -20.38 31.86
CA LEU A 27 -3.68 -19.32 30.86
C LEU A 27 -3.95 -17.94 31.46
N VAL A 28 -3.33 -16.92 30.88
CA VAL A 28 -3.58 -15.50 31.18
C VAL A 28 -3.86 -14.74 29.89
N GLU A 29 -4.52 -13.60 29.98
CA GLU A 29 -4.74 -12.74 28.82
C GLU A 29 -3.40 -12.20 28.31
N ALA A 30 -3.09 -12.41 27.02
CA ALA A 30 -1.79 -12.08 26.45
C ALA A 30 -1.42 -10.59 26.61
N ASN A 31 -2.41 -9.69 26.57
CA ASN A 31 -2.22 -8.24 26.75
C ASN A 31 -1.87 -7.82 28.19
N LYS A 32 -1.89 -8.73 29.16
CA LYS A 32 -1.44 -8.49 30.54
C LYS A 32 0.02 -8.89 30.78
N LEU A 33 0.61 -9.64 29.84
CA LEU A 33 2.00 -10.06 29.88
C LEU A 33 2.89 -8.94 29.33
N ARG A 34 3.60 -8.23 30.19
CA ARG A 34 4.48 -7.13 29.76
C ARG A 34 5.88 -7.64 29.43
N ALA A 35 6.46 -7.15 28.34
CA ALA A 35 7.78 -7.55 27.85
C ALA A 35 8.94 -7.27 28.83
N ASP A 36 8.78 -6.26 29.70
CA ASP A 36 9.78 -5.87 30.70
C ASP A 36 9.75 -6.73 31.96
N THR A 37 8.60 -7.31 32.31
CA THR A 37 8.40 -8.01 33.59
C THR A 37 8.11 -9.51 33.49
N TYR A 38 7.85 -10.05 32.30
CA TYR A 38 7.55 -11.49 32.14
C TYR A 38 8.59 -12.21 31.30
N LEU A 39 8.91 -13.43 31.74
CA LEU A 39 9.79 -14.34 31.03
C LEU A 39 8.97 -15.47 30.40
N ILE A 40 9.35 -15.89 29.20
CA ILE A 40 8.80 -17.06 28.51
C ILE A 40 9.92 -18.08 28.30
N LEU A 41 9.64 -19.31 28.71
CA LEU A 41 10.59 -20.41 28.68
C LEU A 41 9.98 -21.63 28.01
N THR A 42 10.85 -22.51 27.49
CA THR A 42 10.44 -23.82 27.00
C THR A 42 11.20 -24.94 27.70
N VAL A 43 10.50 -26.04 28.01
CA VAL A 43 11.07 -27.28 28.58
C VAL A 43 10.65 -28.48 27.72
N PRO A 44 11.46 -29.54 27.58
CA PRO A 44 11.07 -30.73 26.83
C PRO A 44 9.78 -31.38 27.35
N GLN A 45 8.92 -31.90 26.46
CA GLN A 45 7.61 -32.48 26.82
C GLN A 45 7.68 -34.00 27.11
N ASP A 46 8.81 -34.49 27.63
CA ASP A 46 9.11 -35.94 27.65
C ASP A 46 8.26 -36.73 28.67
N ASP A 47 7.82 -36.10 29.76
CA ASP A 47 6.95 -36.70 30.78
C ASP A 47 5.96 -35.67 31.37
N PRO A 48 4.66 -35.77 31.07
CA PRO A 48 3.63 -34.87 31.59
C PRO A 48 3.48 -34.85 33.11
N VAL A 49 3.80 -35.95 33.80
CA VAL A 49 3.75 -35.99 35.28
C VAL A 49 4.92 -35.22 35.88
N ALA A 50 6.07 -35.22 35.19
CA ALA A 50 7.24 -34.44 35.58
C ALA A 50 7.08 -32.94 35.29
N LEU A 51 6.30 -32.54 34.28
CA LEU A 51 6.16 -31.13 33.87
C LEU A 51 5.64 -30.23 34.99
N ALA A 52 4.64 -30.66 35.76
CA ALA A 52 4.11 -29.88 36.87
C ALA A 52 5.14 -29.72 38.00
N ALA A 53 5.95 -30.75 38.25
CA ALA A 53 7.04 -30.68 39.20
C ALA A 53 8.15 -29.73 38.70
N ILE A 54 8.56 -29.85 37.44
CA ILE A 54 9.56 -28.99 36.80
C ILE A 54 9.13 -27.51 36.87
N ALA A 55 7.86 -27.21 36.56
CA ALA A 55 7.36 -25.84 36.62
C ALA A 55 7.39 -25.26 38.04
N ALA A 56 7.05 -26.07 39.06
CA ALA A 56 7.10 -25.67 40.47
C ALA A 56 8.53 -25.55 41.02
N GLU A 57 9.43 -26.45 40.61
CA GLU A 57 10.84 -26.41 41.00
C GLU A 57 11.54 -25.19 40.39
N ILE A 58 11.34 -24.91 39.10
CA ILE A 58 11.87 -23.69 38.46
C ILE A 58 11.34 -22.44 39.18
N ALA A 59 10.05 -22.40 39.53
CA ALA A 59 9.47 -21.28 40.27
C ALA A 59 10.20 -21.04 41.61
N ALA A 60 10.50 -22.12 42.33
CA ALA A 60 11.14 -22.07 43.64
C ALA A 60 12.65 -21.76 43.55
N ASP A 61 13.36 -22.38 42.61
CA ASP A 61 14.81 -22.25 42.46
C ASP A 61 15.21 -20.83 42.02
N PHE A 62 14.37 -20.19 41.21
CA PHE A 62 14.62 -18.87 40.65
C PHE A 62 13.81 -17.74 41.30
N ASP A 63 13.02 -18.06 42.34
CA ASP A 63 12.14 -17.12 43.06
C ASP A 63 11.22 -16.31 42.12
N VAL A 64 10.58 -17.00 41.17
CA VAL A 64 9.65 -16.40 40.21
C VAL A 64 8.32 -17.16 40.18
N PRO A 65 7.17 -16.51 40.44
CA PRO A 65 5.90 -17.20 40.38
C PRO A 65 5.50 -17.55 38.94
N LEU A 66 5.08 -18.80 38.73
CA LEU A 66 4.48 -19.22 37.47
C LEU A 66 3.22 -18.39 37.21
N ALA A 67 3.06 -17.86 36.00
CA ALA A 67 1.94 -17.05 35.56
C ALA A 67 1.03 -17.82 34.59
N ALA A 68 1.62 -18.51 33.61
CA ALA A 68 0.90 -19.32 32.64
C ALA A 68 1.74 -20.50 32.13
N GLU A 69 1.09 -21.53 31.60
CA GLU A 69 1.73 -22.71 31.01
C GLU A 69 0.84 -23.35 29.94
N TRP A 70 1.43 -23.92 28.89
CA TRP A 70 0.72 -24.69 27.86
C TRP A 70 1.68 -25.51 26.98
N PRO A 71 1.24 -26.60 26.33
CA PRO A 71 2.09 -27.35 25.42
C PRO A 71 2.19 -26.68 24.04
N LEU A 72 3.41 -26.62 23.51
CA LEU A 72 3.73 -26.26 22.11
C LEU A 72 4.01 -27.54 21.31
N ASN A 73 2.93 -28.30 21.04
CA ASN A 73 3.01 -29.63 20.41
C ASN A 73 3.74 -29.64 19.06
N SER A 74 3.74 -28.52 18.32
CA SER A 74 4.41 -28.42 17.02
C SER A 74 5.93 -28.55 17.10
N ILE A 75 6.53 -28.30 18.26
CA ILE A 75 7.97 -28.36 18.50
C ILE A 75 8.35 -29.22 19.72
N GLY A 76 7.38 -29.97 20.27
CA GLY A 76 7.59 -30.96 21.32
C GLY A 76 8.07 -30.38 22.67
N VAL A 77 7.60 -29.19 23.05
CA VAL A 77 7.97 -28.55 24.32
C VAL A 77 6.75 -28.11 25.10
N HIS A 78 6.93 -27.97 26.41
CA HIS A 78 6.02 -27.25 27.28
C HIS A 78 6.49 -25.81 27.46
N CYS A 79 5.58 -24.85 27.29
CA CYS A 79 5.84 -23.44 27.47
C CYS A 79 5.47 -23.03 28.89
N LEU A 80 6.35 -22.29 29.54
CA LEU A 80 6.17 -21.76 30.89
C LEU A 80 6.38 -20.24 30.85
N VAL A 81 5.50 -19.49 31.50
CA VAL A 81 5.59 -18.04 31.62
C VAL A 81 5.69 -17.69 33.10
N TYR A 82 6.75 -16.99 33.47
CA TYR A 82 7.01 -16.57 34.85
C TYR A 82 6.94 -15.05 34.98
N ASP A 83 6.39 -14.59 36.10
CA ASP A 83 6.39 -13.18 36.46
C ASP A 83 7.70 -12.85 37.18
N ALA A 84 8.54 -12.05 36.53
CA ALA A 84 9.83 -11.60 37.04
C ALA A 84 9.79 -10.11 37.44
N THR A 85 8.60 -9.56 37.76
CA THR A 85 8.42 -8.15 38.18
C THR A 85 9.34 -7.77 39.34
N ASP A 86 9.56 -8.69 40.29
CA ASP A 86 10.37 -8.46 41.50
C ASP A 86 11.86 -8.83 41.33
N ALA A 87 12.27 -9.31 40.14
CA ALA A 87 13.66 -9.68 39.90
C ALA A 87 14.57 -8.46 39.82
N ALA A 88 15.62 -8.43 40.66
CA ALA A 88 16.56 -7.32 40.74
C ALA A 88 17.41 -7.14 39.47
N ASP A 89 17.72 -8.24 38.78
CA ASP A 89 18.45 -8.26 37.52
C ASP A 89 17.89 -9.37 36.61
N VAL A 90 16.99 -8.97 35.71
CA VAL A 90 16.30 -9.89 34.81
C VAL A 90 17.25 -10.51 33.78
N GLU A 91 18.32 -9.82 33.38
CA GLU A 91 19.28 -10.39 32.41
C GLU A 91 20.14 -11.48 33.07
N ALA A 92 20.61 -11.24 34.30
CA ALA A 92 21.29 -12.27 35.08
C ALA A 92 20.38 -13.48 35.36
N LEU A 93 19.10 -13.24 35.63
CA LEU A 93 18.09 -14.28 35.80
C LEU A 93 17.91 -15.13 34.54
N ILE A 94 17.75 -14.49 33.37
CA ILE A 94 17.65 -15.20 32.08
C ILE A 94 18.91 -16.04 31.84
N ALA A 95 20.11 -15.48 32.03
CA ALA A 95 21.35 -16.22 31.84
C ALA A 95 21.48 -17.43 32.78
N ALA A 96 21.00 -17.31 34.02
CA ALA A 96 20.97 -18.42 34.97
C ALA A 96 19.95 -19.49 34.56
N MET A 97 18.77 -19.08 34.06
CA MET A 97 17.74 -19.98 33.52
C MET A 97 18.20 -20.70 32.24
N GLU A 98 18.92 -20.02 31.34
CA GLU A 98 19.49 -20.64 30.14
C GLU A 98 20.59 -21.68 30.47
N ALA A 99 21.25 -21.54 31.61
CA ALA A 99 22.25 -22.50 32.08
C ALA A 99 21.64 -23.73 32.77
N ASP A 100 20.34 -23.71 33.08
CA ASP A 100 19.64 -24.82 33.72
C ASP A 100 19.31 -25.93 32.71
N ALA A 101 19.71 -27.16 33.01
CA ALA A 101 19.54 -28.29 32.11
C ALA A 101 18.07 -28.68 31.83
N ARG A 102 17.11 -28.20 32.64
CA ARG A 102 15.66 -28.41 32.43
C ARG A 102 15.11 -27.50 31.32
N ILE A 103 15.75 -26.35 31.12
CA ILE A 103 15.25 -25.26 30.29
C ILE A 103 15.92 -25.34 28.91
N ARG A 104 15.11 -25.40 27.86
CA ARG A 104 15.57 -25.41 26.46
C ARG A 104 15.82 -23.98 25.94
N THR A 105 14.95 -23.05 26.30
CA THR A 105 15.08 -21.62 25.97
C THR A 105 14.53 -20.78 27.11
N ALA A 106 15.15 -19.64 27.40
CA ALA A 106 14.59 -18.62 28.28
C ALA A 106 14.79 -17.24 27.65
N GLN A 107 13.75 -16.41 27.67
CA GLN A 107 13.81 -15.05 27.15
C GLN A 107 12.72 -14.18 27.78
N ARG A 108 12.83 -12.86 27.62
CA ARG A 108 11.70 -11.96 27.83
C ARG A 108 10.58 -12.26 26.84
N ILE A 109 9.35 -11.96 27.26
CA ILE A 109 8.26 -11.79 26.29
C ILE A 109 8.62 -10.63 25.37
N GLN A 110 8.35 -10.80 24.07
CA GLN A 110 8.62 -9.79 23.05
C GLN A 110 7.30 -9.28 22.50
N ASP A 111 7.19 -7.96 22.36
CA ASP A 111 6.07 -7.33 21.66
C ASP A 111 6.35 -7.28 20.16
N PHE A 112 5.35 -7.65 19.36
CA PHE A 112 5.37 -7.51 17.91
C PHE A 112 4.29 -6.50 17.51
N THR A 113 4.65 -5.48 16.73
CA THR A 113 3.71 -4.46 16.25
C THR A 113 3.30 -4.74 14.79
N THR A 114 2.06 -4.42 14.44
CA THR A 114 1.65 -4.38 13.03
C THR A 114 2.16 -3.09 12.41
N SER A 115 2.99 -3.20 11.36
CA SER A 115 3.44 -2.04 10.60
C SER A 115 2.32 -1.58 9.66
N ALA A 116 1.77 -0.38 9.87
CA ALA A 116 0.88 0.30 8.94
C ALA A 116 1.38 1.73 8.77
N VAL A 117 1.58 2.16 7.53
CA VAL A 117 1.89 3.57 7.24
C VAL A 117 0.61 4.37 7.45
N THR A 118 0.67 5.37 8.32
CA THR A 118 -0.48 6.24 8.63
C THR A 118 -0.12 7.69 8.43
N TYR A 119 -1.13 8.47 8.08
CA TYR A 119 -1.02 9.91 7.93
C TYR A 119 -1.98 10.62 8.90
N PRO A 120 -1.63 11.81 9.41
CA PRO A 120 -2.50 12.60 10.28
C PRO A 120 -3.68 13.23 9.52
N ASP A 121 -3.67 13.15 8.19
CA ASP A 121 -4.64 13.75 7.29
C ASP A 121 -6.02 13.07 7.43
N PRO A 122 -7.09 13.84 7.70
CA PRO A 122 -8.38 13.31 8.17
C PRO A 122 -9.08 12.38 7.18
N LEU A 123 -8.84 12.55 5.87
CA LEU A 123 -9.44 11.71 4.83
C LEU A 123 -8.58 10.48 4.47
N PHE A 124 -7.34 10.39 4.95
CA PHE A 124 -6.43 9.30 4.57
C PHE A 124 -7.03 7.91 4.80
N ARG A 125 -7.69 7.70 5.95
CA ARG A 125 -8.35 6.42 6.28
C ARG A 125 -9.52 6.04 5.38
N LEU A 126 -9.99 6.97 4.54
CA LEU A 126 -11.04 6.71 3.56
C LEU A 126 -10.46 6.48 2.15
N GLN A 127 -9.15 6.68 1.95
CA GLN A 127 -8.48 6.56 0.65
C GLN A 127 -8.06 5.11 0.35
N THR A 128 -9.06 4.25 0.16
CA THR A 128 -8.84 2.83 -0.21
C THR A 128 -8.03 2.66 -1.50
N ALA A 129 -8.06 3.65 -2.41
CA ALA A 129 -7.27 3.65 -3.63
C ALA A 129 -5.75 3.63 -3.38
N LEU A 130 -5.25 4.38 -2.39
CA LEU A 130 -3.83 4.39 -2.02
C LEU A 130 -3.41 3.02 -1.46
N GLU A 131 -4.22 2.48 -0.55
CA GLU A 131 -3.99 1.16 0.05
C GLU A 131 -4.03 0.05 -1.00
N GLN A 132 -4.99 0.09 -1.94
CA GLN A 132 -5.07 -0.87 -3.06
C GLN A 132 -3.80 -0.86 -3.90
N MET A 133 -3.15 0.29 -4.06
CA MET A 133 -1.92 0.41 -4.83
C MET A 133 -0.64 0.22 -4.00
N ASN A 134 -0.72 -0.06 -2.69
CA ASN A 134 0.46 -0.07 -1.79
C ASN A 134 1.29 1.23 -1.90
N ALA A 135 0.60 2.36 -2.12
CA ALA A 135 1.24 3.67 -2.19
C ALA A 135 1.81 4.13 -0.84
N PRO A 136 1.17 3.87 0.32
CA PRO A 136 1.75 4.22 1.61
C PRO A 136 3.09 3.51 1.87
N GLU A 137 3.22 2.23 1.51
CA GLU A 137 4.49 1.49 1.59
C GLU A 137 5.53 2.06 0.62
N ALA A 138 5.11 2.48 -0.57
CA ALA A 138 5.96 3.19 -1.50
C ALA A 138 6.50 4.50 -0.89
N HIS A 139 5.70 5.23 -0.11
CA HIS A 139 6.11 6.48 0.54
C HIS A 139 7.26 6.32 1.55
N LEU A 140 7.53 5.10 2.03
CA LEU A 140 8.70 4.80 2.87
C LEU A 140 10.01 4.82 2.07
N VAL A 141 9.94 4.77 0.74
CA VAL A 141 11.10 4.75 -0.17
C VAL A 141 11.21 6.06 -0.96
N SER A 142 10.09 6.59 -1.47
CA SER A 142 10.04 7.81 -2.26
C SER A 142 8.68 8.47 -2.13
N ARG A 143 8.64 9.80 -2.12
CA ARG A 143 7.41 10.61 -2.10
C ARG A 143 7.25 11.49 -3.35
N GLY A 144 8.16 11.36 -4.32
CA GLY A 144 8.10 12.09 -5.60
C GLY A 144 8.83 13.44 -5.63
N ALA A 145 9.62 13.76 -4.60
CA ALA A 145 10.32 15.04 -4.46
C ALA A 145 11.12 15.44 -5.72
N GLY A 146 10.93 16.67 -6.17
CA GLY A 146 11.66 17.29 -7.27
C GLY A 146 11.25 16.84 -8.68
N ILE A 147 10.26 15.95 -8.80
CA ILE A 147 9.71 15.53 -10.10
C ILE A 147 8.57 16.46 -10.50
N ARG A 148 8.67 17.02 -11.70
CA ARG A 148 7.69 17.94 -12.26
C ARG A 148 6.65 17.18 -13.08
N VAL A 149 5.40 17.22 -12.62
CA VAL A 149 4.26 16.61 -13.31
C VAL A 149 3.41 17.70 -13.97
N GLY A 150 3.45 17.73 -15.30
CA GLY A 150 2.62 18.60 -16.12
C GLY A 150 1.20 18.03 -16.25
N VAL A 151 0.24 18.66 -15.57
CA VAL A 151 -1.18 18.29 -15.63
C VAL A 151 -1.82 19.06 -16.78
N ILE A 152 -1.93 18.42 -17.95
CA ILE A 152 -2.55 18.99 -19.15
C ILE A 152 -4.06 18.69 -19.09
N ASP A 153 -4.80 19.61 -18.48
CA ASP A 153 -6.21 19.43 -18.15
C ASP A 153 -6.96 20.79 -18.18
N SER A 154 -8.09 20.87 -17.49
CA SER A 154 -8.72 22.08 -16.98
C SER A 154 -7.92 22.67 -15.81
N ALA A 155 -8.28 23.87 -15.37
CA ALA A 155 -7.52 24.61 -14.37
C ALA A 155 -7.51 23.93 -12.99
N ILE A 156 -6.35 23.98 -12.32
CA ILE A 156 -6.19 23.50 -10.94
C ILE A 156 -6.53 24.62 -9.95
N ASP A 157 -7.29 24.32 -8.90
CA ASP A 157 -7.41 25.19 -7.72
C ASP A 157 -6.08 25.28 -6.97
N ARG A 158 -5.28 26.30 -7.30
CA ARG A 158 -3.97 26.52 -6.68
C ARG A 158 -4.05 27.05 -5.25
N THR A 159 -5.25 27.40 -4.78
CA THR A 159 -5.46 27.92 -3.42
C THR A 159 -5.94 26.85 -2.45
N HIS A 160 -6.30 25.67 -2.96
CA HIS A 160 -6.70 24.52 -2.17
C HIS A 160 -5.59 24.11 -1.18
N THR A 161 -5.98 23.84 0.06
CA THR A 161 -5.05 23.56 1.18
C THR A 161 -4.11 22.39 0.87
N ASP A 162 -4.61 21.31 0.28
CA ASP A 162 -3.78 20.16 -0.13
C ASP A 162 -2.88 20.40 -1.35
N LEU A 163 -3.12 21.43 -2.16
CA LEU A 163 -2.45 21.62 -3.46
C LEU A 163 -1.54 22.83 -3.53
N ARG A 164 -1.79 23.86 -2.72
CA ARG A 164 -1.12 25.16 -2.82
C ARG A 164 0.41 25.08 -2.74
N ASP A 165 0.93 24.12 -1.98
CA ASP A 165 2.36 23.90 -1.77
C ASP A 165 2.98 22.94 -2.79
N ARG A 166 2.16 22.43 -3.72
CA ARG A 166 2.52 21.46 -4.77
C ARG A 166 2.39 22.05 -6.16
N VAL A 167 1.47 22.99 -6.39
CA VAL A 167 1.34 23.69 -7.67
C VAL A 167 2.40 24.79 -7.79
N VAL A 168 3.57 24.44 -8.33
CA VAL A 168 4.72 25.35 -8.46
C VAL A 168 4.61 26.30 -9.66
N ASP A 169 3.83 25.92 -10.69
CA ASP A 169 3.57 26.78 -11.84
C ASP A 169 2.20 26.49 -12.48
N ALA A 170 1.62 27.49 -13.14
CA ALA A 170 0.38 27.32 -13.90
C ALA A 170 0.31 28.23 -15.12
N ARG A 171 -0.18 27.70 -16.25
CA ARG A 171 -0.35 28.42 -17.52
C ARG A 171 -1.72 28.15 -18.12
N ASP A 172 -2.31 29.20 -18.70
CA ASP A 172 -3.58 29.13 -19.42
C ASP A 172 -3.34 29.19 -20.93
N PHE A 173 -3.73 28.13 -21.64
CA PHE A 173 -3.64 28.04 -23.10
C PHE A 173 -5.00 28.17 -23.79
N VAL A 174 -6.07 28.37 -23.03
CA VAL A 174 -7.46 28.48 -23.49
C VAL A 174 -7.89 29.95 -23.54
N ALA A 175 -7.71 30.70 -22.46
CA ALA A 175 -8.11 32.10 -22.38
C ALA A 175 -7.02 33.05 -22.86
N THR A 176 -7.42 34.22 -23.37
CA THR A 176 -6.51 35.31 -23.78
C THR A 176 -6.14 36.24 -22.63
N ALA A 177 -6.84 36.16 -21.50
CA ALA A 177 -6.52 36.86 -20.25
C ALA A 177 -6.63 35.88 -19.07
N PRO A 178 -5.72 35.93 -18.07
CA PRO A 178 -5.79 35.06 -16.92
C PRO A 178 -7.07 35.35 -16.13
N ALA A 179 -7.96 34.37 -16.05
CA ALA A 179 -8.98 34.35 -15.01
C ALA A 179 -8.46 33.44 -13.88
N ALA A 180 -8.67 33.81 -12.62
CA ALA A 180 -8.47 32.91 -11.50
C ALA A 180 -9.55 31.82 -11.55
N LEU A 181 -9.33 30.83 -12.41
CA LEU A 181 -10.25 29.72 -12.63
C LEU A 181 -9.71 28.50 -11.88
N ALA A 182 -10.56 27.93 -11.05
CA ALA A 182 -10.46 26.59 -10.54
C ALA A 182 -11.54 25.76 -11.24
N GLU A 183 -11.15 24.67 -11.89
CA GLU A 183 -12.08 23.77 -12.59
C GLU A 183 -12.03 22.39 -11.92
N ALA A 184 -13.18 21.70 -11.90
CA ALA A 184 -13.36 20.52 -11.06
C ALA A 184 -12.43 19.37 -11.46
N HIS A 185 -12.30 19.10 -12.76
CA HIS A 185 -11.55 17.94 -13.24
C HIS A 185 -10.04 18.08 -13.03
N GLY A 186 -9.45 19.22 -13.37
CA GLY A 186 -8.02 19.47 -13.19
C GLY A 186 -7.61 19.49 -11.72
N THR A 187 -8.47 20.07 -10.87
CA THR A 187 -8.28 20.04 -9.41
C THR A 187 -8.34 18.61 -8.86
N ALA A 188 -9.27 17.78 -9.36
CA ALA A 188 -9.34 16.37 -8.96
C ALA A 188 -8.09 15.58 -9.39
N VAL A 189 -7.69 15.71 -10.66
CA VAL A 189 -6.48 15.04 -11.17
C VAL A 189 -5.25 15.44 -10.35
N ALA A 190 -5.10 16.71 -10.02
CA ALA A 190 -4.00 17.21 -9.19
C ALA A 190 -3.98 16.58 -7.78
N GLY A 191 -5.14 16.46 -7.12
CA GLY A 191 -5.26 15.86 -5.79
C GLY A 191 -4.81 14.41 -5.73
N VAL A 192 -5.24 13.61 -6.70
CA VAL A 192 -4.83 12.21 -6.80
C VAL A 192 -3.31 12.09 -7.03
N ILE A 193 -2.73 12.94 -7.88
CA ILE A 193 -1.28 12.90 -8.16
C ILE A 193 -0.50 13.30 -6.92
N ALA A 194 -0.74 14.49 -6.36
CA ALA A 194 0.16 15.11 -5.40
C ALA A 194 -0.56 15.99 -4.37
N ALA A 195 -1.73 15.60 -3.86
CA ALA A 195 -2.19 16.20 -2.60
C ALA A 195 -1.11 16.06 -1.51
N SER A 196 -0.84 17.15 -0.80
CA SER A 196 0.21 17.21 0.24
C SER A 196 -0.10 16.20 1.35
N ALA A 197 0.93 15.50 1.82
CA ALA A 197 0.82 14.67 3.00
C ALA A 197 1.24 15.44 4.26
N GLU A 198 0.77 15.00 5.43
CA GLU A 198 1.18 15.49 6.74
C GLU A 198 0.92 16.99 6.97
N ASN A 199 -0.02 17.57 6.22
CA ASN A 199 -0.48 18.95 6.42
C ASN A 199 -1.63 19.03 7.45
N ALA A 200 -2.04 17.88 8.00
CA ALA A 200 -3.16 17.71 8.92
C ALA A 200 -4.50 18.18 8.33
N ALA A 201 -4.62 18.12 7.01
CA ALA A 201 -5.79 18.54 6.24
C ALA A 201 -6.10 17.52 5.14
N GLY A 202 -7.37 17.45 4.76
CA GLY A 202 -7.79 16.73 3.57
C GLY A 202 -7.21 15.33 3.39
N MET A 203 -6.59 15.11 2.23
CA MET A 203 -6.18 13.81 1.69
C MET A 203 -4.69 13.79 1.33
N VAL A 204 -4.17 12.59 1.05
CA VAL A 204 -2.79 12.35 0.61
C VAL A 204 -2.75 12.00 -0.88
N GLY A 205 -1.81 12.55 -1.64
CA GLY A 205 -1.59 12.18 -3.05
C GLY A 205 -0.75 10.91 -3.20
N VAL A 206 -0.72 10.35 -4.42
CA VAL A 206 0.16 9.21 -4.73
C VAL A 206 1.64 9.62 -4.65
N ALA A 207 1.99 10.84 -5.02
CA ALA A 207 3.33 11.42 -4.93
C ALA A 207 3.26 12.78 -4.19
N PRO A 208 3.12 12.77 -2.86
CA PRO A 208 2.77 13.95 -2.07
C PRO A 208 3.86 15.04 -2.01
N GLU A 209 5.04 14.80 -2.59
CA GLU A 209 6.13 15.76 -2.71
C GLU A 209 6.48 16.11 -4.17
N ALA A 210 5.70 15.64 -5.15
CA ALA A 210 5.89 15.99 -6.55
C ALA A 210 5.43 17.43 -6.86
N ASP A 211 6.14 18.09 -7.76
CA ASP A 211 5.86 19.46 -8.19
C ASP A 211 4.86 19.45 -9.35
N LEU A 212 3.67 20.00 -9.14
CA LEU A 212 2.64 20.10 -10.17
C LEU A 212 2.82 21.37 -11.01
N VAL A 213 2.79 21.18 -12.33
CA VAL A 213 2.68 22.27 -13.30
C VAL A 213 1.30 22.21 -13.95
N GLY A 214 0.41 23.12 -13.58
CA GLY A 214 -0.95 23.18 -14.10
C GLY A 214 -0.99 23.77 -15.52
N LEU A 215 -1.25 22.95 -16.52
CA LEU A 215 -1.28 23.37 -17.93
C LEU A 215 -2.73 23.34 -18.43
N ARG A 216 -3.46 24.44 -18.22
CA ARG A 216 -4.86 24.53 -18.62
C ARG A 216 -4.96 24.54 -20.15
N ALA A 217 -5.32 23.40 -20.71
CA ALA A 217 -5.55 23.17 -22.14
C ALA A 217 -6.99 22.73 -22.45
N CYS A 218 -7.77 22.42 -21.42
CA CYS A 218 -9.18 22.09 -21.50
C CYS A 218 -10.01 23.12 -20.72
N TRP A 219 -11.30 23.19 -21.00
CA TRP A 219 -12.25 24.03 -20.27
C TRP A 219 -13.54 23.28 -20.01
N GLN A 220 -14.21 23.65 -18.94
CA GLN A 220 -15.43 23.01 -18.49
C GLN A 220 -16.47 24.06 -18.13
N ALA A 221 -17.69 23.94 -18.68
CA ALA A 221 -18.84 24.64 -18.11
C ALA A 221 -19.36 23.83 -16.90
N PRO A 222 -19.86 24.48 -15.84
CA PRO A 222 -20.40 23.78 -14.67
C PRO A 222 -21.39 22.67 -15.08
N GLY A 223 -21.15 21.44 -14.61
CA GLY A 223 -21.99 20.27 -14.90
C GLY A 223 -21.80 19.63 -16.28
N GLN A 224 -20.85 20.09 -17.10
CA GLN A 224 -20.52 19.48 -18.40
C GLN A 224 -19.21 18.72 -18.37
N SER A 225 -18.95 17.86 -19.35
CA SER A 225 -17.62 17.27 -19.54
C SER A 225 -16.61 18.31 -19.99
N GLY A 226 -15.33 18.09 -19.64
CA GLY A 226 -14.22 18.91 -20.12
C GLY A 226 -14.09 18.82 -21.63
N ARG A 227 -13.74 19.94 -22.27
CA ARG A 227 -13.47 20.01 -23.71
C ARG A 227 -12.11 20.63 -23.94
N CYS A 228 -11.40 20.10 -24.92
CA CYS A 228 -10.09 20.59 -25.35
C CYS A 228 -10.09 20.62 -26.88
N ASN A 229 -9.10 21.28 -27.49
CA ASN A 229 -8.88 21.19 -28.92
C ASN A 229 -7.38 21.14 -29.24
N THR A 230 -7.05 20.80 -30.47
CA THR A 230 -5.67 20.71 -30.96
C THR A 230 -4.86 21.97 -30.66
N PHE A 231 -5.46 23.15 -30.79
CA PHE A 231 -4.78 24.43 -30.58
C PHE A 231 -4.28 24.61 -29.14
N SER A 232 -5.14 24.42 -28.14
CA SER A 232 -4.73 24.56 -26.73
C SER A 232 -3.81 23.43 -26.28
N LEU A 233 -4.09 22.19 -26.72
CA LEU A 233 -3.26 21.02 -26.41
C LEU A 233 -1.85 21.14 -26.98
N ALA A 234 -1.71 21.55 -28.25
CA ALA A 234 -0.41 21.71 -28.89
C ALA A 234 0.45 22.76 -28.16
N ARG A 235 -0.15 23.88 -27.74
CA ARG A 235 0.55 24.92 -26.99
C ARG A 235 0.99 24.43 -25.61
N ALA A 236 0.14 23.69 -24.90
CA ALA A 236 0.46 23.13 -23.59
C ALA A 236 1.58 22.08 -23.65
N ILE A 237 1.49 21.12 -24.58
CA ILE A 237 2.52 20.09 -24.77
C ILE A 237 3.84 20.74 -25.19
N ASN A 238 3.81 21.71 -26.12
CA ASN A 238 5.02 22.42 -26.51
C ASN A 238 5.65 23.19 -25.35
N PHE A 239 4.84 23.85 -24.51
CA PHE A 239 5.35 24.49 -23.29
C PHE A 239 6.03 23.47 -22.36
N ALA A 240 5.39 22.31 -22.16
CA ALA A 240 5.93 21.26 -21.31
C ALA A 240 7.29 20.75 -21.81
N ILE A 241 7.42 20.53 -23.12
CA ILE A 241 8.67 20.12 -23.78
C ILE A 241 9.78 21.17 -23.60
N LEU A 242 9.44 22.45 -23.80
CA LEU A 242 10.42 23.55 -23.73
C LEU A 242 10.83 23.90 -22.29
N ASN A 243 10.10 23.42 -21.29
CA ASN A 243 10.37 23.66 -19.89
C ASN A 243 10.77 22.38 -19.14
N ASP A 244 11.20 21.34 -19.86
CA ASP A 244 11.74 20.10 -19.30
C ASP A 244 10.87 19.52 -18.17
N ILE A 245 9.56 19.35 -18.44
CA ILE A 245 8.66 18.65 -17.53
C ILE A 245 8.94 17.14 -17.59
N ASP A 246 9.02 16.47 -16.45
CA ASP A 246 9.40 15.05 -16.39
C ASP A 246 8.24 14.13 -16.82
N VAL A 247 7.03 14.42 -16.33
CA VAL A 247 5.83 13.59 -16.56
C VAL A 247 4.69 14.42 -17.14
N LEU A 248 4.10 13.98 -18.25
CA LEU A 248 2.87 14.56 -18.82
C LEU A 248 1.68 13.69 -18.45
N ASN A 249 0.76 14.24 -17.65
CA ASN A 249 -0.52 13.63 -17.37
C ASN A 249 -1.58 14.19 -18.35
N LEU A 250 -2.10 13.33 -19.22
CA LEU A 250 -3.16 13.62 -20.19
C LEU A 250 -4.43 12.82 -19.85
N SER A 251 -5.22 13.34 -18.90
CA SER A 251 -6.50 12.75 -18.48
C SER A 251 -7.63 13.03 -19.49
N LEU A 252 -7.36 12.78 -20.77
CA LEU A 252 -8.23 13.10 -21.90
C LEU A 252 -8.12 12.04 -23.00
N GLY A 253 -9.10 12.04 -23.89
CA GLY A 253 -9.15 11.17 -25.06
C GLY A 253 -9.79 11.87 -26.24
N GLY A 254 -9.38 11.52 -27.46
CA GLY A 254 -9.86 12.16 -28.67
C GLY A 254 -9.59 11.36 -29.96
N PRO A 255 -9.94 11.95 -31.12
CA PRO A 255 -9.56 11.40 -32.41
C PRO A 255 -8.04 11.49 -32.61
N ASP A 256 -7.54 10.75 -33.60
CA ASP A 256 -6.16 10.87 -34.03
C ASP A 256 -5.84 12.29 -34.52
N ASP A 257 -4.69 12.83 -34.10
CA ASP A 257 -4.25 14.18 -34.44
C ASP A 257 -2.75 14.18 -34.85
N PRO A 258 -2.43 14.49 -36.12
CA PRO A 258 -1.04 14.48 -36.60
C PRO A 258 -0.11 15.44 -35.88
N LEU A 259 -0.57 16.65 -35.54
CA LEU A 259 0.27 17.65 -34.88
C LEU A 259 0.57 17.22 -33.44
N LEU A 260 -0.45 16.77 -32.71
CA LEU A 260 -0.25 16.29 -31.35
C LEU A 260 0.63 15.03 -31.31
N ARG A 261 0.51 14.14 -32.31
CA ARG A 261 1.41 12.98 -32.45
C ARG A 261 2.88 13.41 -32.57
N GLU A 262 3.18 14.38 -33.43
CA GLU A 262 4.56 14.87 -33.59
C GLU A 262 5.09 15.46 -32.28
N LEU A 263 4.30 16.28 -31.58
CA LEU A 263 4.69 16.86 -30.31
C LEU A 263 4.92 15.79 -29.23
N LEU A 264 4.03 14.81 -29.11
CA LEU A 264 4.19 13.72 -28.14
C LEU A 264 5.39 12.82 -28.48
N ALA A 265 5.66 12.58 -29.76
CA ALA A 265 6.88 11.89 -30.17
C ALA A 265 8.15 12.66 -29.77
N GLN A 266 8.13 14.00 -29.86
CA GLN A 266 9.24 14.84 -29.38
C GLN A 266 9.40 14.79 -27.85
N ALA A 267 8.29 14.79 -27.10
CA ALA A 267 8.33 14.63 -25.65
C ALA A 267 8.97 13.29 -25.25
N LEU A 268 8.53 12.19 -25.87
CA LEU A 268 9.07 10.85 -25.64
C LEU A 268 10.56 10.75 -26.04
N ALA A 269 10.96 11.37 -27.14
CA ALA A 269 12.36 11.42 -27.59
C ALA A 269 13.28 12.18 -26.61
N ARG A 270 12.72 13.09 -25.82
CA ARG A 270 13.40 13.80 -24.72
C ARG A 270 13.32 13.07 -23.38
N ASN A 271 12.90 11.80 -23.40
CA ASN A 271 12.74 10.94 -22.22
C ASN A 271 11.68 11.44 -21.22
N MET A 272 10.78 12.33 -21.63
CA MET A 272 9.60 12.65 -20.81
C MET A 272 8.67 11.43 -20.78
N VAL A 273 8.07 11.16 -19.63
CA VAL A 273 7.08 10.09 -19.50
C VAL A 273 5.71 10.65 -19.81
N VAL A 274 4.98 10.02 -20.73
CA VAL A 274 3.62 10.46 -21.09
C VAL A 274 2.63 9.40 -20.61
N VAL A 275 1.71 9.80 -19.75
CA VAL A 275 0.63 8.95 -19.24
C VAL A 275 -0.70 9.52 -19.74
N ALA A 276 -1.51 8.67 -20.36
CA ALA A 276 -2.78 9.10 -20.94
C ALA A 276 -3.94 8.15 -20.62
N ALA A 277 -5.14 8.72 -20.51
CA ALA A 277 -6.36 7.96 -20.27
C ALA A 277 -6.67 7.02 -21.44
N SER A 278 -6.83 5.73 -21.18
CA SER A 278 -7.20 4.74 -22.20
C SER A 278 -8.62 4.91 -22.74
N GLY A 279 -9.45 5.72 -22.06
CA GLY A 279 -10.88 5.82 -22.29
C GLY A 279 -11.67 4.67 -21.66
N GLU A 280 -13.00 4.74 -21.79
CA GLU A 280 -13.95 3.82 -21.15
C GLU A 280 -14.32 2.61 -22.04
N SER A 281 -13.71 2.51 -23.22
CA SER A 281 -13.94 1.44 -24.19
C SER A 281 -12.84 0.38 -24.16
N ALA A 282 -13.07 -0.75 -24.84
CA ALA A 282 -12.06 -1.81 -24.99
C ALA A 282 -10.87 -1.41 -25.88
N ARG A 283 -10.97 -0.30 -26.64
CA ARG A 283 -9.89 0.23 -27.47
C ARG A 283 -9.33 1.51 -26.88
N ASP A 284 -8.02 1.65 -26.95
CA ASP A 284 -7.35 2.89 -26.55
C ASP A 284 -7.67 4.01 -27.53
N VAL A 285 -7.93 5.18 -26.97
CA VAL A 285 -8.15 6.41 -27.71
C VAL A 285 -6.84 7.19 -27.82
N PHE A 286 -6.73 8.08 -28.81
CA PHE A 286 -5.61 9.02 -28.85
C PHE A 286 -5.67 9.93 -27.61
N PRO A 287 -4.55 10.24 -26.92
CA PRO A 287 -3.17 9.86 -27.26
C PRO A 287 -2.68 8.54 -26.64
N ALA A 288 -3.47 7.88 -25.80
CA ALA A 288 -3.07 6.62 -25.13
C ALA A 288 -2.74 5.48 -26.10
N SER A 289 -3.26 5.51 -27.33
CA SER A 289 -2.93 4.53 -28.37
C SER A 289 -1.57 4.73 -29.04
N LEU A 290 -0.83 5.80 -28.74
CA LEU A 290 0.47 6.06 -29.34
C LEU A 290 1.58 5.16 -28.75
N PRO A 291 2.50 4.63 -29.58
CA PRO A 291 3.65 3.90 -29.08
C PRO A 291 4.49 4.74 -28.11
N GLY A 292 4.83 4.16 -26.96
CA GLY A 292 5.62 4.82 -25.91
C GLY A 292 4.81 5.66 -24.93
N VAL A 293 3.52 5.93 -25.20
CA VAL A 293 2.60 6.50 -24.21
C VAL A 293 2.09 5.39 -23.30
N ILE A 294 2.08 5.66 -21.99
CA ILE A 294 1.57 4.73 -20.98
C ILE A 294 0.05 4.91 -20.89
N ALA A 295 -0.69 3.92 -21.37
CA ALA A 295 -2.15 3.91 -21.31
C ALA A 295 -2.64 3.47 -19.92
N ALA A 296 -3.37 4.34 -19.23
CA ALA A 296 -3.92 4.09 -17.90
C ALA A 296 -5.46 4.03 -17.90
N GLY A 297 -6.03 3.04 -17.23
CA GLY A 297 -7.49 2.88 -17.16
C GLY A 297 -7.94 1.47 -16.76
N ARG A 298 -9.23 1.18 -16.93
CA ARG A 298 -9.77 -0.15 -16.62
C ARG A 298 -9.28 -1.19 -17.62
N GLY A 299 -9.08 -2.41 -17.10
CA GLY A 299 -8.28 -3.47 -17.70
C GLY A 299 -8.48 -3.80 -19.19
N SER A 300 -7.39 -4.27 -19.77
CA SER A 300 -7.21 -5.09 -20.99
C SER A 300 -5.70 -5.49 -21.03
N ALA A 301 -5.24 -6.20 -22.05
CA ALA A 301 -3.80 -6.43 -22.22
C ALA A 301 -3.12 -5.15 -22.75
N GLY A 302 -2.04 -4.70 -22.10
CA GLY A 302 -1.24 -3.54 -22.53
C GLY A 302 -1.52 -2.21 -21.81
N ARG A 303 -2.56 -2.14 -20.98
CA ARG A 303 -2.84 -0.98 -20.11
C ARG A 303 -2.28 -1.17 -18.71
N ILE A 304 -1.98 -0.07 -18.03
CA ILE A 304 -1.66 -0.05 -16.60
C ILE A 304 -2.97 0.19 -15.81
N PRO A 305 -3.51 -0.84 -15.13
CA PRO A 305 -4.71 -0.68 -14.33
C PRO A 305 -4.44 0.06 -13.03
N ALA A 306 -5.28 1.04 -12.72
CA ALA A 306 -5.26 1.80 -11.47
C ALA A 306 -6.70 2.10 -11.03
N PRO A 307 -6.95 2.57 -9.80
CA PRO A 307 -8.30 2.86 -9.31
C PRO A 307 -9.05 3.88 -10.17
N THR A 308 -10.33 3.60 -10.46
CA THR A 308 -11.18 4.42 -11.35
C THR A 308 -12.56 4.72 -10.81
N GLN A 309 -12.94 4.23 -9.63
CA GLN A 309 -14.31 4.36 -9.12
C GLN A 309 -14.28 4.96 -7.73
N ASP A 310 -15.08 6.02 -7.56
CA ASP A 310 -15.35 6.69 -6.30
C ASP A 310 -14.07 6.96 -5.50
N VAL A 311 -13.08 7.53 -6.20
CA VAL A 311 -11.79 7.90 -5.62
C VAL A 311 -11.94 9.25 -4.96
N ILE A 312 -11.58 9.33 -3.67
CA ILE A 312 -11.53 10.60 -2.94
C ILE A 312 -10.47 11.50 -3.56
N THR A 313 -10.85 12.75 -3.82
CA THR A 313 -10.00 13.73 -4.46
C THR A 313 -10.34 15.17 -4.03
N THR A 314 -9.44 16.10 -4.27
CA THR A 314 -9.66 17.55 -4.12
C THR A 314 -10.64 18.09 -5.16
N ALA A 315 -11.35 19.15 -4.80
CA ALA A 315 -12.36 19.85 -5.60
C ALA A 315 -12.28 21.37 -5.35
N PRO A 316 -12.69 22.21 -6.33
CA PRO A 316 -12.59 23.67 -6.20
C PRO A 316 -13.25 24.26 -4.95
N GLY A 317 -12.63 25.31 -4.42
CA GLY A 317 -13.10 26.02 -3.24
C GLY A 317 -12.77 25.32 -1.93
N ASP A 318 -11.58 24.71 -1.87
CA ASP A 318 -11.05 23.99 -0.69
C ASP A 318 -11.96 22.85 -0.21
N LYS A 319 -12.47 22.05 -1.15
CA LYS A 319 -13.39 20.95 -0.90
C LYS A 319 -12.78 19.63 -1.32
N HIS A 320 -13.34 18.54 -0.82
CA HIS A 320 -13.08 17.20 -1.32
C HIS A 320 -14.35 16.58 -1.88
N GLY A 321 -14.18 15.61 -2.75
CA GLY A 321 -15.27 14.86 -3.36
C GLY A 321 -14.80 13.53 -3.91
N PHE A 322 -15.65 12.92 -4.73
CA PHE A 322 -15.35 11.67 -5.39
C PHE A 322 -15.24 11.88 -6.90
N ALA A 323 -14.30 11.20 -7.53
CA ALA A 323 -14.15 11.18 -8.98
C ALA A 323 -13.98 9.75 -9.50
N SER A 324 -14.45 9.54 -10.72
CA SER A 324 -14.45 8.24 -11.40
C SER A 324 -14.03 8.40 -12.86
N GLY A 325 -13.41 7.36 -13.42
CA GLY A 325 -13.02 7.25 -14.83
C GLY A 325 -11.53 6.97 -15.04
N SER A 326 -11.17 6.69 -16.29
CA SER A 326 -9.78 6.48 -16.74
C SER A 326 -8.88 7.70 -16.50
N SER A 327 -9.43 8.92 -16.47
CA SER A 327 -8.74 10.14 -16.03
C SER A 327 -8.12 10.03 -14.64
N ILE A 328 -8.80 9.32 -13.73
CA ILE A 328 -8.35 9.13 -12.35
C ILE A 328 -7.29 8.03 -12.27
N ALA A 329 -7.42 6.94 -13.05
CA ALA A 329 -6.33 5.98 -13.19
C ALA A 329 -5.05 6.63 -13.75
N THR A 330 -5.19 7.54 -14.72
CA THR A 330 -4.07 8.30 -15.30
C THR A 330 -3.33 9.11 -14.24
N ALA A 331 -4.08 9.76 -13.35
CA ALA A 331 -3.54 10.49 -12.21
C ALA A 331 -2.76 9.57 -11.25
N HIS A 332 -3.32 8.42 -10.89
CA HIS A 332 -2.62 7.44 -10.05
C HIS A 332 -1.32 6.95 -10.68
N VAL A 333 -1.36 6.55 -11.95
CA VAL A 333 -0.17 6.07 -12.67
C VAL A 333 0.88 7.17 -12.78
N SER A 334 0.49 8.42 -13.08
CA SER A 334 1.40 9.56 -13.10
C SER A 334 2.07 9.81 -11.75
N GLY A 335 1.34 9.65 -10.65
CA GLY A 335 1.90 9.69 -9.31
C GLY A 335 2.95 8.59 -9.08
N VAL A 336 2.65 7.34 -9.42
CA VAL A 336 3.63 6.23 -9.28
C VAL A 336 4.87 6.49 -10.14
N VAL A 337 4.71 6.99 -11.36
CA VAL A 337 5.84 7.41 -12.21
C VAL A 337 6.69 8.47 -11.51
N ALA A 338 6.07 9.47 -10.87
CA ALA A 338 6.81 10.48 -10.12
C ALA A 338 7.60 9.87 -8.94
N LEU A 339 7.01 8.90 -8.22
CA LEU A 339 7.75 8.16 -7.18
C LEU A 339 8.98 7.45 -7.75
N MET A 340 8.82 6.76 -8.89
CA MET A 340 9.88 6.01 -9.57
C MET A 340 11.00 6.92 -10.08
N LEU A 341 10.67 8.06 -10.68
CA LEU A 341 11.66 9.01 -11.19
C LEU A 341 12.40 9.73 -10.06
N ALA A 342 11.73 10.05 -8.95
CA ALA A 342 12.40 10.63 -7.78
C ALA A 342 13.40 9.65 -7.16
N GLN A 343 13.05 8.36 -7.11
CA GLN A 343 13.95 7.30 -6.62
C GLN A 343 15.09 7.02 -7.60
N ASN A 344 14.82 7.07 -8.91
CA ASN A 344 15.80 6.78 -9.96
C ASN A 344 15.67 7.77 -11.14
N PRO A 345 16.31 8.95 -11.05
CA PRO A 345 16.20 9.99 -12.07
C PRO A 345 16.70 9.59 -13.47
N GLY A 346 17.53 8.54 -13.56
CA GLY A 346 18.05 8.03 -14.84
C GLY A 346 17.12 7.02 -15.54
N LEU A 347 15.93 6.75 -15.01
CA LEU A 347 15.02 5.77 -15.57
C LEU A 347 14.45 6.27 -16.91
N THR A 348 14.58 5.46 -17.96
CA THR A 348 14.03 5.82 -19.27
C THR A 348 12.52 5.59 -19.33
N ASN A 349 11.83 6.27 -20.25
CA ASN A 349 10.39 6.02 -20.46
C ASN A 349 10.07 4.53 -20.71
N ALA A 350 10.91 3.84 -21.48
CA ALA A 350 10.78 2.39 -21.69
C ALA A 350 10.97 1.61 -20.38
N GLY A 351 11.98 1.96 -19.59
CA GLY A 351 12.23 1.35 -18.28
C GLY A 351 11.10 1.58 -17.27
N VAL A 352 10.47 2.75 -17.30
CA VAL A 352 9.26 3.07 -16.53
C VAL A 352 8.13 2.14 -16.94
N ASN A 353 7.79 2.10 -18.23
CA ASN A 353 6.69 1.28 -18.75
C ASN A 353 6.87 -0.21 -18.42
N ASP A 354 8.09 -0.72 -18.56
CA ASP A 354 8.45 -2.09 -18.23
C ASP A 354 8.25 -2.42 -16.75
N ARG A 355 8.64 -1.51 -15.85
CA ARG A 355 8.45 -1.68 -14.40
C ARG A 355 6.98 -1.62 -14.01
N LEU A 356 6.24 -0.64 -14.52
CA LEU A 356 4.80 -0.55 -14.27
C LEU A 356 4.08 -1.81 -14.72
N THR A 357 4.40 -2.33 -15.91
CA THR A 357 3.78 -3.56 -16.45
C THR A 357 4.04 -4.78 -15.57
N ARG A 358 5.27 -4.93 -15.06
CA ARG A 358 5.62 -6.03 -14.14
C ARG A 358 4.99 -5.87 -12.75
N ALA A 359 4.75 -4.64 -12.33
CA ALA A 359 4.12 -4.32 -11.05
C ALA A 359 2.60 -4.48 -11.05
N VAL A 360 2.00 -4.90 -12.17
CA VAL A 360 0.57 -5.24 -12.21
C VAL A 360 0.36 -6.65 -11.65
N GLY A 361 -0.20 -6.73 -10.45
CA GLY A 361 -0.59 -7.97 -9.77
C GLY A 361 -2.10 -8.17 -9.70
N ASN A 362 -2.54 -9.34 -9.22
CA ASN A 362 -3.92 -9.56 -8.80
C ASN A 362 -4.03 -9.23 -7.31
N LYS A 363 -4.85 -8.23 -6.97
CA LYS A 363 -5.17 -7.87 -5.58
C LYS A 363 -6.69 -7.84 -5.42
N ASP A 364 -7.20 -8.58 -4.45
CA ASP A 364 -8.63 -8.72 -4.15
C ASP A 364 -9.51 -9.06 -5.37
N GLY A 365 -8.99 -9.89 -6.28
CA GLY A 365 -9.69 -10.32 -7.50
C GLY A 365 -9.66 -9.32 -8.65
N ALA A 366 -8.95 -8.20 -8.53
CA ALA A 366 -8.74 -7.23 -9.61
C ALA A 366 -7.25 -7.12 -9.99
N ARG A 367 -6.97 -6.93 -11.29
CA ARG A 367 -5.64 -6.54 -11.75
C ARG A 367 -5.39 -5.09 -11.36
N MET A 368 -4.32 -4.81 -10.62
CA MET A 368 -4.01 -3.48 -10.10
C MET A 368 -2.51 -3.22 -10.15
N LEU A 369 -2.13 -1.98 -10.45
CA LEU A 369 -0.77 -1.50 -10.29
C LEU A 369 -0.39 -1.45 -8.79
N ASP A 370 0.75 -2.04 -8.46
CA ASP A 370 1.39 -1.92 -7.16
C ASP A 370 2.53 -0.88 -7.23
N ALA A 371 2.37 0.24 -6.54
CA ALA A 371 3.32 1.34 -6.50
C ALA A 371 4.65 0.93 -5.87
N CYS A 372 4.61 0.09 -4.83
CA CYS A 372 5.80 -0.37 -4.12
C CYS A 372 6.62 -1.28 -5.06
N VAL A 373 5.98 -2.29 -5.66
CA VAL A 373 6.64 -3.19 -6.64
C VAL A 373 7.15 -2.43 -7.86
N ALA A 374 6.46 -1.39 -8.34
CA ALA A 374 6.92 -0.58 -9.47
C ALA A 374 8.25 0.15 -9.19
N MET A 375 8.49 0.51 -7.93
CA MET A 375 9.75 1.11 -7.47
C MET A 375 10.83 0.07 -7.10
N ALA A 376 10.49 -1.22 -7.05
CA ALA A 376 11.45 -2.26 -6.73
C ALA A 376 12.58 -2.28 -7.78
N SER A 377 13.82 -2.22 -7.31
CA SER A 377 14.97 -2.46 -8.18
C SER A 377 15.16 -3.96 -8.34
N PRO A 378 15.35 -4.50 -9.56
CA PRO A 378 15.57 -5.94 -9.78
C PRO A 378 16.85 -6.48 -9.13
N VAL A 379 17.69 -5.61 -8.55
CA VAL A 379 18.99 -5.96 -7.94
C VAL A 379 18.88 -6.12 -6.41
N SER A 380 17.78 -5.71 -5.78
CA SER A 380 17.60 -5.83 -4.33
C SER A 380 16.41 -6.73 -3.99
N SER A 381 16.70 -7.93 -3.49
CA SER A 381 15.71 -8.85 -2.92
C SER A 381 15.41 -8.58 -1.44
N SER A 382 15.94 -7.49 -0.88
CA SER A 382 15.78 -7.10 0.52
C SER A 382 15.55 -5.59 0.60
N GLY A 383 14.29 -5.18 0.67
CA GLY A 383 13.88 -3.78 0.80
C GLY A 383 12.41 -3.69 1.13
N ILE A 384 11.97 -2.51 1.60
CA ILE A 384 10.57 -2.24 2.00
C ILE A 384 9.57 -2.58 0.88
N CYS A 385 9.99 -2.37 -0.38
CA CYS A 385 9.23 -2.70 -1.57
C CYS A 385 9.77 -3.92 -2.35
N ALA A 386 10.37 -4.90 -1.68
CA ALA A 386 10.78 -6.14 -2.34
C ALA A 386 9.53 -6.87 -2.90
N PRO A 387 9.60 -7.41 -4.13
CA PRO A 387 8.47 -8.05 -4.81
C PRO A 387 7.99 -9.35 -4.16
#